data_AF-A0A5C7I0I0-F1
#
_entry.id   AF-A0A5C7I0I0-F1
#
_cell.length_a   1.000
_cell.length_b   1.000
_cell.length_c   1.000
_cell.angle_alpha   90.00
_cell.angle_beta   90.00
_cell.angle_gamma   90.00
#
_symmetry.space_group_name_H-M   'P 1'
#
loop_
_entity.id
_entity.type
_entity.pdbx_description
1 polymer ?
#
loop_
_entity_poly.entity_id
_entity_poly.type
_entity_poly.pdbx_seq_one_letter_code
_entity_poly.pdbx_strand_id
1 'polypeptide(L)'
;MILYDAVFIIELFLRHYWEVVDFLLEKPRYKNTIKRDLQLLENQLPYFILNELYDLAIKGFDTYNGSAYKDPSFLYVSCKFFRDDDFSGVYGSLSSKDVKHFTDLRRYFQMENHPTSKKQGKVEDLPCATKLQESGVRFRRIAENGDCLLDLNFKRGLILIPFCKKYELKIPRIKVNDWTEPLI
;
A
#
# COMPACT_ATOMS: atom_id res chain seq x y z
N MET A 1 10.72 0.60 -25.51
CA MET A 1 11.26 0.84 -24.16
C MET A 1 10.25 0.37 -23.12
N ILE A 2 9.06 0.97 -23.05
CA ILE A 2 7.93 0.54 -22.18
C ILE A 2 7.64 -0.98 -22.20
N LEU A 3 7.69 -1.63 -23.37
CA LEU A 3 7.44 -3.08 -23.45
C LEU A 3 8.46 -3.90 -22.66
N TYR A 4 9.75 -3.56 -22.76
CA TYR A 4 10.80 -4.28 -22.04
C TYR A 4 10.67 -4.04 -20.53
N ASP A 5 10.33 -2.81 -20.13
CA ASP A 5 10.08 -2.47 -18.73
C ASP A 5 8.89 -3.25 -18.18
N ALA A 6 7.79 -3.32 -18.94
CA ALA A 6 6.60 -4.10 -18.59
C ALA A 6 6.90 -5.60 -18.46
N VAL A 7 7.63 -6.17 -19.43
CA VAL A 7 8.04 -7.59 -19.39
C VAL A 7 8.93 -7.85 -18.18
N PHE A 8 9.90 -6.99 -17.90
CA PHE A 8 10.76 -7.09 -16.72
C PHE A 8 9.95 -7.08 -15.42
N ILE A 9 9.00 -6.15 -15.29
CA ILE A 9 8.13 -6.06 -14.11
C ILE A 9 7.31 -7.35 -13.93
N ILE A 10 6.70 -7.85 -15.00
CA ILE A 10 5.88 -9.07 -14.98
C ILE A 10 6.74 -10.28 -14.58
N GLU A 11 7.92 -10.43 -15.19
CA GLU A 11 8.86 -11.51 -14.90
C GLU A 11 9.34 -11.46 -13.45
N LEU A 12 9.75 -10.28 -12.97
CA LEU A 12 10.20 -10.07 -11.60
C LEU A 12 9.11 -10.47 -10.58
N PHE A 13 7.86 -10.09 -10.85
CA PHE A 13 6.73 -10.38 -9.99
C PHE A 13 6.41 -11.88 -9.96
N LEU A 14 6.47 -12.55 -11.11
CA LEU A 14 6.30 -14.00 -11.21
C LEU A 14 7.43 -14.76 -10.52
N ARG A 15 8.69 -14.35 -10.69
CA ARG A 15 9.84 -14.95 -9.99
C ARG A 15 9.68 -14.85 -8.48
N HIS A 16 9.25 -13.68 -8.00
CA HIS A 16 8.94 -13.51 -6.58
C HIS A 16 7.79 -14.42 -6.12
N TYR A 17 6.74 -14.54 -6.92
CA TYR A 17 5.55 -15.32 -6.59
C TYR A 17 5.84 -16.82 -6.45
N TRP A 18 6.59 -17.37 -7.40
CA TRP A 18 7.00 -18.77 -7.46
C TRP A 18 8.26 -19.07 -6.65
N GLU A 19 8.79 -18.09 -5.91
CA GLU A 19 10.01 -18.22 -5.10
C GLU A 19 11.22 -18.69 -5.92
N VAL A 20 11.28 -18.29 -7.19
CA VAL A 20 12.41 -18.57 -8.07
C VAL A 20 13.59 -17.71 -7.64
N VAL A 21 14.77 -18.32 -7.54
CA VAL A 21 16.02 -17.65 -7.17
C VAL A 21 16.31 -16.52 -8.16
N ASP A 22 16.43 -15.30 -7.63
CA ASP A 22 16.77 -14.09 -8.37
C ASP A 22 17.66 -13.20 -7.49
N PHE A 23 18.82 -12.79 -8.01
CA PHE A 23 19.79 -11.96 -7.29
C PHE A 23 19.22 -10.59 -6.89
N LEU A 24 18.21 -10.08 -7.61
CA LEU A 24 17.51 -8.84 -7.31
C LEU A 24 16.56 -9.00 -6.11
N LEU A 25 16.08 -10.22 -5.86
CA LEU A 25 15.11 -10.53 -4.81
C LEU A 25 15.74 -11.19 -3.59
N GLU A 26 16.95 -11.75 -3.73
CA GLU A 26 17.66 -12.49 -2.68
C GLU A 26 17.99 -11.60 -1.47
N LYS A 27 18.44 -10.37 -1.71
CA LYS A 27 18.77 -9.44 -0.63
C LYS A 27 17.56 -8.54 -0.33
N PRO A 28 17.09 -8.50 0.92
CA PRO A 28 15.97 -7.64 1.30
C PRO A 28 16.18 -6.16 0.96
N ARG A 29 17.43 -5.67 1.03
CA ARG A 29 17.77 -4.30 0.64
C ARG A 29 17.47 -4.03 -0.83
N TYR A 30 17.87 -4.91 -1.74
CA TYR A 30 17.61 -4.75 -3.17
C TYR A 30 16.12 -4.86 -3.47
N LYS A 31 15.45 -5.87 -2.89
CA LYS A 31 14.00 -6.03 -3.00
C LYS A 31 13.26 -4.77 -2.56
N ASN A 32 13.62 -4.20 -1.41
CA ASN A 32 13.01 -2.97 -0.89
C ASN A 32 13.29 -1.75 -1.77
N THR A 33 14.51 -1.61 -2.29
CA THR A 33 14.84 -0.55 -3.25
C THR A 33 13.97 -0.65 -4.50
N ILE A 34 13.82 -1.85 -5.08
CA ILE A 34 12.98 -2.07 -6.27
C ILE A 34 11.51 -1.79 -5.97
N LYS A 35 10.98 -2.28 -4.83
CA LYS A 35 9.60 -1.98 -4.42
C LYS A 35 9.33 -0.48 -4.34
N ARG A 36 10.28 0.30 -3.80
CA ARG A 36 10.16 1.77 -3.69
C ARG A 36 10.24 2.42 -5.07
N ASP A 37 11.20 2.02 -5.88
CA ASP A 37 11.43 2.57 -7.21
C ASP A 37 10.19 2.39 -8.11
N LEU A 38 9.61 1.19 -8.13
CA LEU A 38 8.36 0.89 -8.86
C LEU A 38 7.14 1.67 -8.33
N GLN A 39 7.21 2.31 -7.16
CA GLN A 39 6.14 3.12 -6.58
C GLN A 39 6.37 4.62 -6.75
N LEU A 40 7.54 5.04 -7.27
CA LEU A 40 7.81 6.43 -7.60
C LEU A 40 6.97 6.87 -8.79
N LEU A 41 6.43 8.10 -8.72
CA LEU A 41 5.58 8.66 -9.78
C LEU A 41 6.29 8.72 -11.15
N GLU A 42 7.61 8.87 -11.13
CA GLU A 42 8.46 8.92 -12.32
C GLU A 42 8.60 7.55 -13.03
N ASN A 43 8.42 6.45 -12.29
CA ASN A 43 8.55 5.09 -12.80
C ASN A 43 7.18 4.37 -12.90
N GLN A 44 6.12 5.10 -13.21
CA GLN A 44 4.78 4.52 -13.32
C GLN A 44 4.46 4.11 -14.76
N LEU A 45 3.97 2.87 -14.90
CA LEU A 45 3.25 2.41 -16.07
C LEU A 45 1.76 2.32 -15.74
N PRO A 46 0.86 2.61 -16.70
CA PRO A 46 -0.55 2.33 -16.54
C PRO A 46 -0.77 0.83 -16.25
N TYR A 47 -1.46 0.55 -15.15
CA TYR A 47 -1.64 -0.81 -14.66
C TYR A 47 -2.36 -1.71 -15.66
N PHE A 48 -3.31 -1.15 -16.43
CA PHE A 48 -4.05 -1.90 -17.44
C PHE A 48 -3.13 -2.51 -18.52
N ILE A 49 -2.04 -1.83 -18.89
CA ILE A 49 -1.06 -2.34 -19.87
C ILE A 49 -0.38 -3.59 -19.31
N LEU A 50 0.05 -3.54 -18.04
CA LEU A 50 0.69 -4.66 -17.38
C LEU A 50 -0.26 -5.85 -17.24
N ASN A 51 -1.52 -5.58 -16.86
CA ASN A 51 -2.54 -6.61 -16.72
C ASN A 51 -2.87 -7.29 -18.07
N GLU A 52 -3.03 -6.51 -19.15
CA GLU A 52 -3.30 -7.06 -20.48
C GLU A 52 -2.13 -7.86 -21.04
N LEU A 53 -0.90 -7.36 -20.88
CA LEU A 53 0.32 -8.09 -21.29
C LEU A 53 0.47 -9.41 -20.53
N TYR A 54 0.18 -9.40 -19.22
CA TYR A 54 0.18 -10.60 -18.40
C TYR A 54 -0.87 -11.61 -18.90
N ASP A 55 -2.10 -11.18 -19.11
CA ASP A 55 -3.19 -12.05 -19.59
C ASP A 55 -2.87 -12.64 -20.97
N LEU A 56 -2.20 -11.90 -21.85
CA LEU A 56 -1.73 -12.39 -23.15
C LEU A 56 -0.63 -13.44 -23.01
N ALA A 57 0.35 -13.20 -22.12
CA ALA A 57 1.45 -14.12 -21.89
C ALA A 57 0.95 -15.47 -21.36
N ILE A 58 0.12 -15.46 -20.31
CA ILE A 58 -0.39 -16.67 -19.66
C ILE A 58 -1.27 -17.51 -20.59
N LYS A 59 -2.18 -16.88 -21.36
CA LYS A 59 -3.01 -17.61 -22.35
C LYS A 59 -2.16 -18.35 -23.40
N GLY A 60 -1.01 -17.78 -23.76
CA GLY A 60 -0.05 -18.43 -24.65
C GLY A 60 0.54 -19.71 -24.07
N PHE A 61 0.76 -19.76 -22.75
CA PHE A 61 1.32 -20.92 -22.04
C PHE A 61 0.29 -22.03 -21.80
N ASP A 62 -0.95 -21.69 -21.41
CA ASP A 62 -2.02 -22.68 -21.17
C ASP A 62 -2.34 -23.51 -22.41
N THR A 63 -2.26 -22.89 -23.58
CA THR A 63 -2.50 -23.54 -24.88
C THR A 63 -1.46 -24.63 -25.18
N TYR A 64 -0.26 -24.54 -24.58
CA TYR A 64 0.84 -25.48 -24.80
C TYR A 64 0.89 -26.64 -23.80
N ASN A 65 0.49 -26.42 -22.53
CA ASN A 65 0.80 -27.36 -21.44
C ASN A 65 -0.40 -28.15 -20.89
N GLY A 66 -1.64 -27.83 -21.27
CA GLY A 66 -2.83 -28.62 -20.89
C GLY A 66 -3.04 -28.78 -19.38
N SER A 67 -2.42 -27.94 -18.56
CA SER A 67 -2.45 -28.04 -17.10
C SER A 67 -3.74 -27.45 -16.52
N ALA A 68 -4.34 -28.16 -15.56
CA ALA A 68 -5.53 -27.71 -14.82
C ALA A 68 -5.22 -26.64 -13.74
N TYR A 69 -3.99 -26.13 -13.67
CA TYR A 69 -3.59 -25.12 -12.71
C TYR A 69 -3.98 -23.74 -13.22
N LYS A 70 -4.83 -23.04 -12.48
CA LYS A 70 -5.22 -21.67 -12.82
C LYS A 70 -4.12 -20.73 -12.37
N ASP A 71 -3.44 -20.10 -13.31
CA ASP A 71 -2.46 -19.06 -13.00
C ASP A 71 -3.08 -17.93 -12.18
N PRO A 72 -2.31 -17.34 -11.25
CA PRO A 72 -2.79 -16.23 -10.43
C PRO A 72 -3.12 -15.02 -11.31
N SER A 73 -4.05 -14.18 -10.87
CA SER A 73 -4.25 -12.89 -11.55
C SER A 73 -3.05 -11.97 -11.34
N PHE A 74 -2.76 -11.09 -12.30
CA PHE A 74 -1.66 -10.13 -12.16
C PHE A 74 -1.80 -9.26 -10.90
N LEU A 75 -3.04 -8.96 -10.49
CA LEU A 75 -3.34 -8.26 -9.25
C LEU A 75 -2.90 -9.04 -8.01
N TYR A 76 -3.16 -10.35 -7.97
CA TYR A 76 -2.72 -11.19 -6.87
C TYR A 76 -1.19 -11.22 -6.77
N VAL A 77 -0.51 -11.42 -7.91
CA VAL A 77 0.96 -11.42 -7.98
C VAL A 77 1.53 -10.07 -7.54
N SER A 78 0.94 -8.96 -8.00
CA SER A 78 1.34 -7.59 -7.62
C SER A 78 1.16 -7.35 -6.11
N CYS A 79 0.03 -7.76 -5.53
CA CYS A 79 -0.23 -7.62 -4.10
C CYS A 79 0.80 -8.41 -3.26
N LYS A 80 1.06 -9.67 -3.64
CA LYS A 80 2.08 -10.51 -2.99
C LYS A 80 3.45 -9.82 -3.02
N PHE A 81 3.83 -9.27 -4.18
CA PHE A 81 5.09 -8.54 -4.33
C PHE A 81 5.18 -7.33 -3.40
N PHE A 82 4.13 -6.54 -3.24
CA PHE A 82 4.22 -5.29 -2.47
C PHE A 82 3.99 -5.43 -0.97
N ARG A 83 3.21 -6.41 -0.48
CA ARG A 83 2.88 -6.52 0.97
C ARG A 83 3.55 -7.69 1.72
N ASP A 84 4.16 -8.67 1.04
CA ASP A 84 4.85 -9.83 1.65
C ASP A 84 4.00 -10.75 2.56
N ASP A 85 2.76 -10.39 2.89
CA ASP A 85 1.85 -11.13 3.76
C ASP A 85 0.71 -11.84 3.00
N ASP A 86 0.28 -13.00 3.53
CA ASP A 86 -0.79 -13.84 3.01
C ASP A 86 -2.17 -13.18 3.22
N PHE A 87 -2.48 -12.18 2.40
CA PHE A 87 -3.74 -11.45 2.40
C PHE A 87 -4.90 -12.25 1.80
N SER A 88 -5.24 -13.42 2.35
CA SER A 88 -6.31 -14.28 1.81
C SER A 88 -7.74 -13.71 1.94
N GLY A 89 -7.95 -12.61 2.67
CA GLY A 89 -9.30 -12.09 3.00
C GLY A 89 -9.81 -10.86 2.21
N VAL A 90 -8.97 -10.17 1.44
CA VAL A 90 -9.24 -8.76 1.06
C VAL A 90 -9.43 -8.51 -0.44
N TYR A 91 -9.14 -9.50 -1.28
CA TYR A 91 -9.33 -9.40 -2.73
C TYR A 91 -10.80 -9.22 -3.16
N GLY A 92 -11.76 -9.38 -2.24
CA GLY A 92 -13.18 -9.36 -2.57
C GLY A 92 -13.70 -8.04 -3.17
N SER A 93 -13.02 -6.91 -2.94
CA SER A 93 -13.50 -5.59 -3.39
C SER A 93 -12.64 -4.92 -4.47
N LEU A 94 -11.37 -5.29 -4.63
CA LEU A 94 -10.48 -4.57 -5.56
C LEU A 94 -10.47 -5.26 -6.93
N SER A 95 -10.92 -4.56 -7.97
CA SER A 95 -10.74 -5.01 -9.34
C SER A 95 -9.42 -4.48 -9.91
N SER A 96 -8.78 -5.24 -10.81
CA SER A 96 -7.64 -4.74 -11.60
C SER A 96 -8.00 -3.49 -12.41
N LYS A 97 -9.28 -3.29 -12.72
CA LYS A 97 -9.81 -2.12 -13.42
C LYS A 97 -9.81 -0.85 -12.57
N ASP A 98 -9.79 -0.99 -11.25
CA ASP A 98 -9.81 0.14 -10.32
C ASP A 98 -8.40 0.70 -10.05
N VAL A 99 -7.36 -0.10 -10.33
CA VAL A 99 -5.97 0.26 -10.08
C VAL A 99 -5.41 1.02 -11.29
N LYS A 100 -4.93 2.25 -11.07
CA LYS A 100 -4.33 3.05 -12.15
C LYS A 100 -2.86 2.73 -12.40
N HIS A 101 -2.09 2.56 -11.32
CA HIS A 101 -0.64 2.32 -11.33
C HIS A 101 -0.20 1.84 -9.93
N PHE A 102 1.07 1.48 -9.74
CA PHE A 102 1.55 0.88 -8.49
C PHE A 102 1.48 1.80 -7.27
N THR A 103 1.70 3.11 -7.43
CA THR A 103 1.47 4.06 -6.33
C THR A 103 0.00 4.10 -5.90
N ASP A 104 -0.94 3.97 -6.85
CA ASP A 104 -2.37 3.93 -6.56
C ASP A 104 -2.76 2.62 -5.85
N LEU A 105 -2.15 1.50 -6.25
CA LEU A 105 -2.26 0.22 -5.53
C LEU A 105 -1.74 0.33 -4.08
N ARG A 106 -0.58 0.95 -3.88
CA ARG A 106 -0.02 1.23 -2.54
C ARG A 106 -0.95 2.10 -1.71
N ARG A 107 -1.59 3.10 -2.31
CA ARG A 107 -2.58 3.95 -1.65
C ARG A 107 -3.82 3.15 -1.25
N TYR A 108 -4.33 2.28 -2.12
CA TYR A 108 -5.48 1.42 -1.82
C TYR A 108 -5.23 0.61 -0.54
N PHE A 109 -4.06 -0.04 -0.44
CA PHE A 109 -3.64 -0.78 0.75
C PHE A 109 -3.70 0.03 2.06
N GLN A 110 -3.37 1.32 2.00
CA GLN A 110 -3.40 2.19 3.17
C GLN A 110 -4.82 2.68 3.50
N MET A 111 -5.65 2.84 2.48
CA MET A 111 -7.01 3.38 2.59
C MET A 111 -8.08 2.32 2.85
N GLU A 112 -7.76 1.03 2.67
CA GLU A 112 -8.67 -0.12 2.81
C GLU A 112 -9.53 -0.07 4.09
N ASN A 113 -8.90 0.24 5.23
CA ASN A 113 -9.56 0.31 6.54
C ASN A 113 -9.99 1.74 6.92
N HIS A 114 -9.82 2.71 6.03
CA HIS A 114 -10.05 4.11 6.33
C HIS A 114 -11.49 4.52 5.98
N PRO A 115 -12.22 5.21 6.88
CA PRO A 115 -13.57 5.68 6.56
C PRO A 115 -13.55 6.58 5.33
N THR A 116 -14.38 6.25 4.34
CA THR A 116 -14.54 7.04 3.13
C THR A 116 -15.29 8.33 3.49
N SER A 117 -14.60 9.47 3.51
CA SER A 117 -15.25 10.75 3.71
C SER A 117 -16.13 11.07 2.49
N LYS A 118 -17.43 11.20 2.71
CA LYS A 118 -18.38 11.66 1.68
C LYS A 118 -18.29 13.16 1.39
N LYS A 119 -17.50 13.91 2.15
CA LYS A 119 -17.32 15.36 1.98
C LYS A 119 -15.99 15.63 1.31
N GLN A 120 -16.04 16.03 0.03
CA GLN A 120 -14.93 16.72 -0.61
C GLN A 120 -14.86 18.13 -0.02
N GLY A 121 -13.89 18.34 0.86
CA GLY A 121 -13.56 19.66 1.39
C GLY A 121 -12.12 19.98 1.02
N LYS A 122 -11.87 21.22 0.61
CA LYS A 122 -10.51 21.73 0.48
C LYS A 122 -10.01 22.06 1.89
N VAL A 123 -8.87 21.48 2.28
CA VAL A 123 -8.19 21.85 3.52
C VAL A 123 -7.33 23.07 3.22
N GLU A 124 -7.79 24.26 3.58
CA GLU A 124 -7.08 25.51 3.28
C GLU A 124 -6.07 25.91 4.35
N ASP A 125 -6.32 25.57 5.61
CA ASP A 125 -5.43 25.85 6.74
C ASP A 125 -5.31 24.62 7.62
N LEU A 126 -4.41 23.69 7.23
CA LEU A 126 -4.10 22.53 8.05
C LEU A 126 -3.14 22.97 9.18
N PRO A 127 -3.59 23.02 10.45
CA PRO A 127 -2.72 23.44 11.54
C PRO A 127 -1.59 22.44 11.75
N CYS A 128 -0.37 22.95 11.98
CA CYS A 128 0.76 22.11 12.36
C CYS A 128 0.57 21.54 13.79
N ALA A 129 1.39 20.53 14.14
CA ALA A 129 1.32 19.89 15.46
C ALA A 129 1.41 20.89 16.62
N THR A 130 2.26 21.92 16.50
CA THR A 130 2.40 22.99 17.50
C THR A 130 1.11 23.79 17.65
N LYS A 131 0.51 24.27 16.55
CA LYS A 131 -0.76 25.02 16.57
C LYS A 131 -1.91 24.19 17.16
N LEU A 132 -1.95 22.89 16.86
CA LEU A 132 -2.91 21.97 17.46
C LEU A 132 -2.71 21.85 18.98
N GLN A 133 -1.47 21.72 19.44
CA GLN A 133 -1.14 21.68 20.86
C GLN A 133 -1.52 22.97 21.59
N GLU A 134 -1.19 24.12 21.01
CA GLU A 134 -1.54 25.46 21.54
C GLU A 134 -3.06 25.66 21.62
N SER A 135 -3.81 25.06 20.69
CA SER A 135 -5.27 25.03 20.72
C SER A 135 -5.87 24.04 21.73
N GLY A 136 -5.04 23.38 22.55
CA GLY A 136 -5.46 22.47 23.61
C GLY A 136 -5.66 21.00 23.19
N VAL A 137 -5.23 20.62 21.99
CA VAL A 137 -5.26 19.21 21.55
C VAL A 137 -4.13 18.43 22.23
N ARG A 138 -4.49 17.35 22.91
CA ARG A 138 -3.52 16.45 23.56
C ARG A 138 -3.20 15.29 22.62
N PHE A 139 -1.93 15.15 22.28
CA PHE A 139 -1.43 14.00 21.54
C PHE A 139 -1.30 12.79 22.46
N ARG A 140 -1.86 11.66 22.04
CA ARG A 140 -1.82 10.39 22.75
C ARG A 140 -1.36 9.29 21.80
N ARG A 141 -0.72 8.27 22.34
CA ARG A 141 -0.39 7.08 21.58
C ARG A 141 -1.57 6.09 21.65
N ILE A 142 -1.85 5.40 20.55
CA ILE A 142 -2.77 4.24 20.55
C ILE A 142 -2.11 3.08 21.33
N ALA A 143 -2.83 2.53 22.32
CA ALA A 143 -2.30 1.52 23.23
C ALA A 143 -2.18 0.14 22.55
N GLU A 144 -3.12 -0.18 21.67
CA GLU A 144 -3.15 -1.40 20.87
C GLU A 144 -2.21 -1.26 19.66
N ASN A 145 -1.73 -2.39 19.13
CA ASN A 145 -1.02 -2.39 17.85
C ASN A 145 -2.04 -2.01 16.78
N GLY A 146 -2.09 -0.72 16.39
CA GLY A 146 -2.88 -0.31 15.23
C GLY A 146 -2.35 -0.99 13.97
N ASP A 147 -3.25 -1.52 13.15
CA ASP A 147 -2.92 -2.28 11.94
C ASP A 147 -2.44 -1.38 10.79
N CYS A 148 -2.64 -0.06 10.88
CA CYS A 148 -2.31 0.89 9.83
C CYS A 148 -1.67 2.18 10.37
N LEU A 149 -0.69 2.72 9.64
CA LEU A 149 -0.08 4.03 9.91
C LEU A 149 -1.07 5.21 9.84
N LEU A 150 -2.20 5.02 9.17
CA LEU A 150 -3.24 6.02 9.00
C LEU A 150 -4.37 5.94 10.05
N ASP A 151 -4.29 5.03 11.02
CA ASP A 151 -5.30 4.89 12.06
C ASP A 151 -5.25 6.04 13.07
N LEU A 152 -5.80 7.20 12.69
CA LEU A 152 -5.85 8.43 13.48
C LEU A 152 -7.22 8.59 14.12
N ASN A 153 -7.26 8.74 15.45
CA ASN A 153 -8.51 8.89 16.19
C ASN A 153 -8.55 10.23 16.93
N PHE A 154 -9.38 11.15 16.45
CA PHE A 154 -9.65 12.41 17.13
C PHE A 154 -10.90 12.32 18.00
N LYS A 155 -10.74 12.44 19.32
CA LYS A 155 -11.82 12.40 20.29
C LYS A 155 -12.06 13.77 20.91
N ARG A 156 -13.33 14.17 20.95
CA ARG A 156 -13.82 15.31 21.73
C ARG A 156 -14.50 14.79 22.99
N GLY A 157 -13.87 14.99 24.14
CA GLY A 157 -14.43 14.71 25.45
C GLY A 157 -15.04 15.95 26.09
N LEU A 158 -16.17 15.77 26.79
CA LEU A 158 -16.66 16.77 27.75
C LEU A 158 -15.98 16.54 29.09
N ILE A 159 -15.58 17.61 29.77
CA ILE A 159 -15.14 17.55 31.17
C ILE A 159 -16.36 17.80 32.06
N LEU A 160 -16.29 17.41 33.35
CA LEU A 160 -17.32 17.68 34.37
C LEU A 160 -17.77 19.15 34.43
N ILE A 161 -16.96 20.08 33.90
CA ILE A 161 -17.33 21.47 33.70
C ILE A 161 -17.99 21.60 32.30
N PRO A 162 -19.29 21.99 32.20
CA PRO A 162 -20.08 21.95 30.96
C PRO A 162 -19.49 22.69 29.75
N PHE A 163 -18.59 23.65 30.00
CA PHE A 163 -18.00 24.51 28.96
C PHE A 163 -16.58 24.10 28.56
N CYS A 164 -15.93 23.20 29.30
CA CYS A 164 -14.56 22.78 29.02
C CYS A 164 -14.54 21.53 28.14
N LYS A 165 -14.00 21.68 26.93
CA LYS A 165 -13.80 20.58 25.98
C LYS A 165 -12.38 20.08 26.07
N LYS A 166 -12.23 18.76 26.09
CA LYS A 166 -10.93 18.09 25.97
C LYS A 166 -10.82 17.50 24.58
N TYR A 167 -9.78 17.89 23.85
CA TYR A 167 -9.49 17.33 22.54
C TYR A 167 -8.30 16.39 22.66
N GLU A 168 -8.45 15.16 22.18
CA GLU A 168 -7.37 14.18 22.16
C GLU A 168 -7.19 13.65 20.74
N LEU A 169 -5.97 13.76 20.20
CA LEU A 169 -5.58 13.11 18.95
C LEU A 169 -4.72 11.89 19.27
N LYS A 170 -5.24 10.70 18.96
CA LYS A 170 -4.51 9.46 19.13
C LYS A 170 -3.77 9.10 17.83
N ILE A 171 -2.46 8.88 17.94
CA ILE A 171 -1.55 8.58 16.83
C ILE A 171 -1.03 7.14 16.99
N PRO A 172 -0.94 6.35 15.89
CA PRO A 172 -0.39 5.01 15.92
C PRO A 172 1.11 5.02 16.26
N ARG A 173 1.61 3.89 16.77
CA ARG A 173 3.03 3.79 17.16
C ARG A 173 3.89 3.57 15.91
N ILE A 174 4.77 4.52 15.63
CA ILE A 174 5.85 4.32 14.67
C ILE A 174 6.96 3.52 15.39
N LYS A 175 7.30 2.33 14.85
CA LYS A 175 8.42 1.53 15.32
C LYS A 175 9.55 1.62 14.30
N VAL A 176 10.73 1.99 14.76
CA VAL A 176 11.97 1.84 14.00
C VAL A 176 12.55 0.48 14.38
N ASN A 177 12.89 -0.32 13.39
CA ASN A 177 13.54 -1.62 13.53
C ASN A 177 14.66 -1.77 12.50
N ASP A 178 15.34 -2.91 12.49
CA ASP A 178 16.47 -3.17 11.58
C ASP A 178 16.06 -3.18 10.09
N TRP A 179 14.76 -3.25 9.79
CA TRP A 179 14.17 -3.15 8.45
C TRP A 179 13.77 -1.72 8.06
N THR A 180 13.87 -0.77 8.99
CA THR A 180 13.55 0.63 8.74
C THR A 180 14.78 1.31 8.15
N GLU A 181 14.65 1.85 6.93
CA GLU A 181 15.77 2.53 6.28
C GLU A 181 16.22 3.75 7.10
N PRO A 182 17.54 3.89 7.34
CA PRO A 182 18.08 5.10 7.95
C PRO A 182 17.92 6.28 6.97
N LEU A 183 17.55 7.45 7.50
CA LEU A 183 17.70 8.71 6.77
C LEU A 183 19.19 9.03 6.74
N ILE A 184 19.84 8.75 5.61
CA ILE A 184 21.23 9.14 5.32
C ILE A 184 21.21 10.54 4.71
#